data_AF-A0A819XV71-F1
#
_entry.id   AF-A0A819XV71-F1
#
_cell.length_a   1.000
_cell.length_b   1.000
_cell.length_c   1.000
_cell.angle_alpha   90.00
_cell.angle_beta   90.00
_cell.angle_gamma   90.00
#
_symmetry.space_group_name_H-M   'P 1'
#
loop_
_entity.id
_entity.type
_entity.pdbx_description
1 polymer ?
#
loop_
_entity_poly.entity_id
_entity_poly.type
_entity_poly.pdbx_seq_one_letter_code
_entity_poly.pdbx_strand_id
1 'polypeptide(L)'
;LCLFCGSFAFYGISGPFQNYIQFPVPSSNDTQPGALNRGHQTATLLTTFFSFYCNIFPIVGAIVADQFWGKYKAIFISCIIYSVGLTVLVVSSIPQSINAGTALTGLIVAMIIIGMGTGGVQSNAISLMGE
;
A
#
# COMPACT_ATOMS: atom_id res chain seq x y z
N LEU A 1 -8.64 -5.02 15.44
CA LEU A 1 -7.98 -6.07 14.62
C LEU A 1 -7.64 -5.59 13.21
N CYS A 2 -8.61 -5.17 12.38
CA CYS A 2 -8.33 -4.70 11.01
C CYS A 2 -7.42 -3.45 10.98
N LEU A 3 -7.65 -2.46 11.86
CA LEU A 3 -6.77 -1.29 12.01
C LEU A 3 -5.33 -1.70 12.34
N PHE A 4 -5.14 -2.64 13.27
CA PHE A 4 -3.82 -3.15 13.64
C PHE A 4 -3.13 -3.90 12.48
N CYS A 5 -3.88 -4.73 11.75
CA CYS A 5 -3.37 -5.42 10.56
C CYS A 5 -2.99 -4.44 9.45
N GLY A 6 -3.81 -3.42 9.23
CA GLY A 6 -3.53 -2.35 8.27
C GLY A 6 -2.28 -1.55 8.61
N SER A 7 -2.12 -1.15 9.87
CA SER A 7 -0.89 -0.47 10.32
C SER A 7 0.33 -1.38 10.22
N PHE A 8 0.22 -2.64 10.66
CA PHE A 8 1.32 -3.60 10.61
C PHE A 8 1.80 -3.84 9.18
N ALA A 9 0.87 -4.08 8.24
CA ALA A 9 1.23 -4.29 6.85
C ALA A 9 1.73 -2.99 6.18
N PHE A 10 1.20 -1.81 6.54
CA PHE A 10 1.69 -0.54 6.01
C PHE A 10 3.14 -0.26 6.43
N TYR A 11 3.47 -0.41 7.72
CA TYR A 11 4.84 -0.26 8.22
C TYR A 11 5.77 -1.40 7.76
N GLY A 12 5.24 -2.61 7.61
CA GLY A 12 5.98 -3.77 7.11
C GLY A 12 6.34 -3.64 5.62
N ILE A 13 5.51 -2.96 4.82
CA ILE A 13 5.74 -2.74 3.39
C ILE A 13 6.63 -1.53 3.15
N SER A 14 6.53 -0.45 3.92
CA SER A 14 7.25 0.81 3.66
C SER A 14 8.78 0.68 3.65
N GLY A 15 9.35 -0.17 4.50
CA GLY A 15 10.80 -0.43 4.56
C GLY A 15 11.38 -1.18 3.34
N PRO A 16 10.82 -2.36 2.96
CA PRO A 16 11.28 -3.11 1.79
C PRO A 16 10.93 -2.42 0.47
N PHE A 17 9.91 -1.57 0.41
CA PHE A 17 9.48 -0.92 -0.84
C PHE A 17 10.56 -0.07 -1.49
N GLN A 18 11.22 0.75 -0.68
CA GLN A 18 12.27 1.65 -1.15
C GLN A 18 13.48 0.86 -1.64
N ASN A 19 13.86 -0.21 -0.91
CA ASN A 19 14.96 -1.09 -1.29
C ASN A 19 14.65 -1.92 -2.56
N TYR A 20 13.42 -2.43 -2.69
CA TYR A 20 12.99 -3.26 -3.81
C TYR A 20 13.02 -2.50 -5.17
N ILE A 21 12.64 -1.22 -5.16
CA ILE A 21 12.65 -0.37 -6.35
C ILE A 21 14.06 0.12 -6.70
N GLN A 22 14.86 0.41 -5.66
CA GLN A 22 16.17 1.06 -5.79
C GLN A 22 17.27 0.11 -6.25
N PHE A 23 17.32 -1.12 -5.73
CA PHE A 23 18.43 -2.04 -5.96
C PHE A 23 18.17 -3.06 -7.11
N PRO A 24 19.23 -3.53 -7.81
CA PRO A 24 19.13 -4.66 -8.74
C PRO A 24 18.82 -5.98 -8.04
N VAL A 25 18.40 -6.99 -8.82
CA VAL A 25 18.34 -8.40 -8.38
C VAL A 25 19.73 -8.79 -7.85
N PRO A 26 19.87 -9.28 -6.60
CA PRO A 26 21.18 -9.53 -6.01
C PRO A 26 21.91 -10.61 -6.81
N SER A 27 23.06 -10.24 -7.40
CA SER A 27 24.06 -11.20 -7.86
C SER A 27 24.82 -11.73 -6.64
N SER A 28 25.42 -12.91 -6.73
CA SER A 28 25.93 -13.75 -5.62
C SER A 28 26.91 -13.14 -4.61
N ASN A 29 27.20 -11.84 -4.68
CA ASN A 29 28.11 -11.10 -3.81
C ASN A 29 27.50 -9.80 -3.21
N ASP A 30 26.20 -9.53 -3.41
CA ASP A 30 25.52 -8.33 -2.91
C ASP A 30 24.56 -8.63 -1.74
N THR A 31 24.78 -7.96 -0.61
CA THR A 31 24.06 -8.16 0.66
C THR A 31 22.67 -7.48 0.69
N GLN A 32 22.29 -6.73 -0.35
CA GLN A 32 21.07 -5.93 -0.39
C GLN A 32 20.00 -6.49 -1.34
N PRO A 33 18.81 -6.85 -0.83
CA PRO A 33 17.72 -7.38 -1.67
C PRO A 33 17.07 -6.26 -2.51
N GLY A 34 17.18 -6.38 -3.84
CA GLY A 34 16.54 -5.52 -4.83
C GLY A 34 15.92 -6.32 -5.97
N ALA A 35 15.16 -5.67 -6.85
CA ALA A 35 14.50 -6.35 -7.98
C ALA A 35 14.34 -5.50 -9.25
N LEU A 36 14.13 -4.19 -9.12
CA LEU A 36 13.69 -3.36 -10.24
C LEU A 36 14.78 -2.51 -10.90
N ASN A 37 15.93 -2.29 -10.23
CA ASN A 37 17.05 -1.46 -10.71
C ASN A 37 16.60 -0.11 -11.33
N ARG A 38 15.53 0.52 -10.82
CA ARG A 38 14.98 1.77 -11.38
C ARG A 38 15.58 3.03 -10.77
N GLY A 39 16.62 2.88 -9.96
CA GLY A 39 17.36 3.96 -9.34
C GLY A 39 16.64 4.62 -8.16
N HIS A 40 17.41 5.35 -7.37
CA HIS A 40 16.93 6.07 -6.18
C HIS A 40 15.79 7.06 -6.47
N GLN A 41 15.85 7.78 -7.60
CA GLN A 41 14.83 8.79 -7.93
C GLN A 41 13.43 8.19 -8.07
N THR A 42 13.30 7.04 -8.74
CA THR A 42 12.01 6.38 -8.92
C THR A 42 11.45 5.85 -7.60
N ALA A 43 12.32 5.29 -6.75
CA ALA A 43 11.94 4.81 -5.42
C ALA A 43 11.40 5.94 -4.54
N THR A 44 12.10 7.08 -4.52
CA THR A 44 11.67 8.27 -3.76
C THR A 44 10.36 8.83 -4.30
N LEU A 45 10.23 8.97 -5.63
CA LEU A 45 9.00 9.47 -6.27
C LEU A 45 7.78 8.60 -5.92
N LEU A 46 7.89 7.28 -6.03
CA LEU A 46 6.79 6.37 -5.68
C LEU A 46 6.42 6.44 -4.20
N THR A 47 7.42 6.53 -3.32
CA THR A 47 7.18 6.57 -1.86
C THR A 47 6.52 7.88 -1.44
N THR A 48 6.97 9.02 -1.99
CA THR A 48 6.36 10.33 -1.74
C THR A 48 4.96 10.40 -2.35
N PHE A 49 4.76 9.87 -3.56
CA PHE A 49 3.44 9.79 -4.19
C PHE A 49 2.46 8.96 -3.35
N PHE A 50 2.90 7.80 -2.86
CA PHE A 50 2.08 6.94 -2.02
C PHE A 50 1.72 7.60 -0.68
N SER A 51 2.67 8.30 -0.07
CA SER A 51 2.42 9.08 1.15
C SER A 51 1.40 10.19 0.90
N PHE A 52 1.54 10.93 -0.20
CA PHE A 52 0.59 11.97 -0.59
C PHE A 52 -0.81 11.39 -0.85
N TYR A 53 -0.87 10.28 -1.60
CA TYR A 53 -2.12 9.59 -1.91
C TYR A 53 -2.83 9.10 -0.65
N CYS A 54 -2.09 8.50 0.29
CA CYS A 54 -2.61 8.06 1.59
C CYS A 54 -3.05 9.22 2.50
N ASN A 55 -2.63 10.47 2.27
CA ASN A 55 -3.11 11.62 3.04
C ASN A 55 -4.39 12.25 2.46
N ILE A 56 -4.61 12.14 1.14
CA ILE A 56 -5.83 12.64 0.49
C ILE A 56 -7.00 11.67 0.68
N PHE A 57 -6.74 10.37 0.57
CA PHE A 57 -7.78 9.36 0.61
C PHE A 57 -8.60 9.29 1.92
N PRO A 58 -8.02 9.54 3.12
CA PRO A 58 -8.78 9.62 4.37
C PRO A 58 -9.83 10.72 4.37
N ILE A 59 -9.53 11.86 3.75
CA ILE A 59 -10.45 13.01 3.65
C ILE A 59 -11.66 12.60 2.79
N VAL A 60 -11.40 11.96 1.64
CA VAL A 60 -12.46 11.46 0.76
C VAL A 60 -13.26 10.34 1.43
N GLY A 61 -12.57 9.41 2.10
CA GLY A 61 -13.17 8.30 2.83
C GLY A 61 -14.06 8.73 4.00
N ALA A 62 -13.71 9.82 4.68
CA ALA A 62 -14.53 10.41 5.74
C ALA A 62 -15.87 10.92 5.18
N ILE A 63 -15.83 11.72 4.12
CA ILE A 63 -17.03 12.29 3.47
C ILE A 63 -17.96 11.18 2.97
N VAL A 64 -17.40 10.13 2.35
CA VAL A 64 -18.20 9.00 1.85
C VAL A 64 -18.82 8.19 3.00
N ALA A 65 -18.10 8.01 4.11
CA ALA A 65 -18.61 7.28 5.26
C ALA A 65 -19.76 8.03 5.97
N ASP A 66 -19.67 9.36 6.02
CA ASP A 66 -20.70 10.22 6.61
C ASP A 66 -22.00 10.26 5.78
N GLN A 67 -21.91 10.08 4.46
CA GLN A 67 -23.05 10.22 3.55
C GLN A 67 -23.72 8.90 3.17
N PHE A 68 -23.00 7.76 3.11
CA PHE A 68 -23.53 6.58 2.41
C PHE A 68 -23.85 5.33 3.23
N TRP A 69 -23.20 4.99 4.35
CA TRP A 69 -23.36 3.62 4.88
C TRP A 69 -23.23 3.32 6.38
N GLY A 70 -22.96 4.31 7.23
CA GLY A 70 -22.72 4.07 8.65
C GLY A 70 -21.33 3.48 8.90
N LYS A 71 -20.71 3.95 9.99
CA LYS A 71 -19.27 3.78 10.32
C LYS A 71 -18.81 2.30 10.24
N TYR A 72 -19.62 1.36 10.73
CA TYR A 72 -19.30 -0.07 10.76
C TYR A 72 -19.15 -0.71 9.38
N LYS A 73 -20.02 -0.38 8.41
CA LYS A 73 -19.96 -0.99 7.07
C LYS A 73 -18.80 -0.42 6.25
N ALA A 74 -18.49 0.87 6.42
CA ALA A 74 -17.33 1.50 5.79
C ALA A 74 -16.02 0.84 6.24
N ILE A 75 -15.86 0.54 7.54
CA ILE A 75 -14.68 -0.16 8.07
C ILE A 75 -14.57 -1.58 7.50
N PHE A 76 -15.68 -2.31 7.37
CA PHE A 76 -15.64 -3.67 6.85
C PHE A 76 -15.27 -3.73 5.36
N ILE A 77 -15.85 -2.85 4.54
CA ILE A 77 -15.57 -2.76 3.10
C ILE A 77 -14.11 -2.34 2.86
N SER A 78 -13.62 -1.34 3.59
CA SER A 78 -12.24 -0.89 3.49
C SER A 78 -11.23 -1.98 3.87
N CYS A 79 -11.57 -2.83 4.85
CA CYS A 79 -10.77 -4.00 5.21
C CYS A 79 -10.64 -4.99 4.05
N ILE A 80 -11.74 -5.29 3.34
CA ILE A 80 -11.73 -6.21 2.19
C ILE A 80 -10.88 -5.64 1.05
N ILE A 81 -11.04 -4.35 0.72
CA ILE A 81 -10.25 -3.68 -0.33
C ILE A 81 -8.76 -3.72 0.02
N TYR A 82 -8.41 -3.48 1.28
CA TYR A 82 -7.03 -3.56 1.77
C TYR A 82 -6.44 -4.97 1.62
N SER A 83 -7.18 -6.01 1.99
CA SER A 83 -6.75 -7.40 1.82
C SER A 83 -6.52 -7.79 0.36
N VAL A 84 -7.37 -7.31 -0.55
CA VAL A 84 -7.18 -7.50 -2.00
C VAL A 84 -5.91 -6.79 -2.47
N GLY A 85 -5.69 -5.54 -2.06
CA GLY A 85 -4.47 -4.79 -2.38
C GLY A 85 -3.19 -5.50 -1.93
N LEU A 86 -3.19 -6.07 -0.72
CA LEU A 86 -2.06 -6.87 -0.21
C LEU A 86 -1.82 -8.13 -1.05
N THR A 87 -2.89 -8.80 -1.49
CA THR A 87 -2.78 -10.00 -2.32
C THR A 87 -2.13 -9.66 -3.67
N VAL A 88 -2.55 -8.56 -4.30
CA VAL A 88 -1.95 -8.08 -5.55
C VAL A 88 -0.48 -7.70 -5.36
N LEU A 89 -0.14 -7.06 -4.24
CA LEU A 89 1.24 -6.73 -3.89
C LEU A 89 2.11 -7.98 -3.77
N VAL A 90 1.65 -9.00 -3.04
CA VAL A 90 2.36 -10.29 -2.90
C VAL A 90 2.55 -10.95 -4.26
N VAL A 91 1.52 -11.00 -5.10
CA VAL A 91 1.60 -11.57 -6.46
C VAL A 91 2.59 -10.79 -7.33
N SER A 92 2.64 -9.47 -7.20
CA SER A 92 3.59 -8.62 -7.93
C SER A 92 5.05 -8.82 -7.49
N SER A 93 5.27 -9.29 -6.26
CA SER A 93 6.60 -9.62 -5.73
C SER A 93 7.08 -11.04 -6.08
N ILE A 94 6.27 -11.85 -6.78
CA ILE A 94 6.68 -13.19 -7.23
C ILE A 94 7.74 -13.06 -8.34
N PRO A 95 8.84 -13.85 -8.31
CA PRO A 95 9.95 -13.75 -9.28
C PRO A 95 9.54 -13.95 -10.74
N GLN A 96 8.43 -14.64 -11.01
CA GLN A 96 7.86 -14.77 -12.35
C GLN A 96 7.36 -13.43 -12.94
N SER A 97 6.85 -12.51 -12.11
CA SER A 97 6.40 -11.19 -12.55
C SER A 97 7.56 -10.21 -12.78
N ILE A 98 8.66 -10.40 -12.06
CA ILE A 98 9.89 -9.61 -12.22
C ILE A 98 10.54 -9.92 -13.58
N ASN A 99 10.58 -11.19 -13.95
CA ASN A 99 11.18 -11.64 -15.22
C ASN A 99 10.36 -11.21 -16.46
N ALA A 100 9.07 -10.92 -16.28
CA ALA A 100 8.18 -10.40 -17.32
C ALA A 100 8.24 -8.87 -17.50
N GLY A 101 8.97 -8.14 -16.63
CA GLY A 101 9.07 -6.69 -16.67
C GLY A 101 7.80 -5.94 -16.20
N THR A 102 6.76 -6.66 -15.79
CA THR A 102 5.46 -6.11 -15.35
C THR A 102 5.39 -5.80 -13.85
N ALA A 103 6.40 -6.19 -13.08
CA ALA A 103 6.44 -6.01 -11.62
C ALA A 103 6.29 -4.54 -11.16
N LEU A 104 6.74 -3.56 -11.96
CA LEU A 104 6.59 -2.13 -11.63
C LEU A 104 5.14 -1.68 -11.70
N THR A 105 4.45 -2.04 -12.77
CA THR A 105 3.04 -1.68 -12.99
C THR A 105 2.14 -2.38 -11.97
N GLY A 106 2.40 -3.67 -11.68
CA GLY A 106 1.66 -4.41 -10.64
C GLY A 106 1.82 -3.79 -9.25
N LEU A 107 3.03 -3.30 -8.94
CA LEU A 107 3.35 -2.62 -7.71
C LEU A 107 2.66 -1.25 -7.59
N ILE A 108 2.59 -0.46 -8.66
CA ILE A 108 1.83 0.81 -8.70
C ILE A 108 0.33 0.55 -8.51
N VAL A 109 -0.22 -0.45 -9.20
CA VAL A 109 -1.64 -0.82 -9.07
C VAL A 109 -1.95 -1.25 -7.63
N ALA A 110 -1.08 -2.07 -7.03
CA ALA A 110 -1.22 -2.46 -5.63
C ALA A 110 -1.18 -1.24 -4.68
N MET A 111 -0.29 -0.28 -4.91
CA MET A 111 -0.22 0.96 -4.12
C MET A 111 -1.50 1.78 -4.17
N ILE A 112 -2.11 1.90 -5.35
CA ILE A 112 -3.38 2.64 -5.52
C ILE A 112 -4.50 1.95 -4.74
N ILE A 113 -4.63 0.62 -4.86
CA ILE A 113 -5.67 -0.16 -4.18
C ILE A 113 -5.47 -0.13 -2.65
N ILE A 114 -4.23 -0.30 -2.18
CA ILE A 114 -3.90 -0.25 -0.76
C ILE A 114 -4.20 1.14 -0.19
N GLY A 115 -3.76 2.21 -0.88
CA GLY A 115 -4.02 3.59 -0.46
C GLY A 115 -5.51 3.93 -0.38
N MET A 116 -6.30 3.37 -1.30
CA MET A 116 -7.76 3.48 -1.26
C MET A 116 -8.38 2.75 -0.05
N GLY A 117 -7.82 1.60 0.33
CA GLY A 117 -8.24 0.86 1.52
C GLY A 117 -7.87 1.53 2.84
N THR A 118 -6.66 2.09 2.98
CA THR A 118 -6.19 2.71 4.24
C THR A 118 -6.97 3.97 4.62
N GLY A 119 -7.38 4.77 3.64
CA GLY A 119 -8.10 6.03 3.89
C GLY A 119 -9.43 5.84 4.63
N GLY A 120 -10.20 4.80 4.28
CA GLY A 120 -11.49 4.51 4.92
C GLY A 120 -11.36 4.03 6.37
N VAL A 121 -10.27 3.35 6.72
CA VAL A 121 -10.06 2.80 8.06
C VAL A 121 -9.63 3.88 9.05
N GLN A 122 -8.75 4.80 8.64
CA GLN A 122 -8.24 5.84 9.55
C GLN A 122 -9.29 6.90 9.90
N SER A 123 -10.09 7.38 8.95
CA SER A 123 -11.10 8.41 9.21
C SER A 123 -12.22 7.92 10.13
N ASN A 124 -12.68 6.68 9.93
CA ASN A 124 -13.75 6.09 10.74
C ASN A 124 -13.29 5.65 12.13
N ALA A 125 -12.01 5.26 12.29
CA ALA A 125 -11.47 4.90 13.60
C ALA A 125 -11.48 6.09 14.56
N ILE A 126 -11.04 7.27 14.11
CA ILE A 126 -10.98 8.49 14.95
C ILE A 126 -12.39 8.93 15.36
N SER A 127 -13.35 8.87 14.43
CA SER A 127 -14.77 9.20 14.69
C SER A 127 -15.51 8.21 15.58
N LEU A 128 -14.93 7.04 15.88
CA LEU A 128 -15.47 6.06 16.83
C LEU A 128 -14.81 6.17 18.23
N MET A 129 -13.58 6.68 18.29
CA MET A 129 -12.85 6.93 19.55
C MET A 129 -13.34 8.17 20.30
N GLY A 130 -13.96 9.11 19.57
CA GLY A 130 -14.44 10.38 20.10
C GLY A 130 -15.89 10.36 20.60
N GLU A 131 -16.53 9.18 20.61
CA GLU A 131 -17.86 8.95 21.22
C GLU A 131 -17.73 8.21 22.56
#